data_AF-X0V1M8-F1
#
_entry.id   AF-X0V1M8-F1
#
_cell.length_a   1.000
_cell.length_b   1.000
_cell.length_c   1.000
_cell.angle_alpha   90.00
_cell.angle_beta   90.00
_cell.angle_gamma   90.00
#
_symmetry.space_group_name_H-M   'P 1'
#
loop_
_entity.id
_entity.type
_entity.pdbx_description
1 polymer ?
#
loop_
_entity_poly.entity_id
_entity_poly.type
_entity_poly.pdbx_seq_one_letter_code
_entity_poly.pdbx_strand_id
1 'polypeptide(L)'
;MLSSQEKREIINEWGQKTLKKILADPSLENFMEACKEFAVGTGFVTRRVQKLIELAEKAGAIGAAQNMLGEAVHALVTVDTVEAVHEAFKKLLPEEKIIIANIALQGARMIE
;
A
#
# COMPACT_ATOMS: atom_id res chain seq x y z
N MET A 1 -15.40 8.38 -8.99
CA MET A 1 -14.23 7.67 -9.59
C MET A 1 -14.68 6.41 -10.31
N LEU A 2 -15.32 5.47 -9.62
CA LEU A 2 -15.83 4.21 -10.18
C LEU A 2 -17.12 4.35 -11.01
N SER A 3 -17.59 5.56 -11.29
CA SER A 3 -18.80 5.80 -12.10
C SER A 3 -18.50 5.97 -13.60
N SER A 4 -17.23 6.16 -13.98
CA SER A 4 -16.80 6.27 -15.37
C SER A 4 -16.41 4.90 -15.92
N GLN A 5 -16.92 4.56 -17.11
CA GLN A 5 -16.60 3.33 -17.82
C GLN A 5 -15.10 3.26 -18.16
N GLU A 6 -14.56 4.34 -18.72
CA GLU A 6 -13.14 4.46 -19.06
C GLU A 6 -12.24 4.20 -17.83
N LYS A 7 -12.59 4.75 -16.67
CA LYS A 7 -11.82 4.51 -15.43
C LYS A 7 -11.91 3.06 -14.98
N ARG A 8 -13.05 2.39 -15.16
CA ARG A 8 -13.21 0.97 -14.83
C ARG A 8 -12.36 0.08 -15.73
N GLU A 9 -12.27 0.41 -17.02
CA GLU A 9 -11.46 -0.34 -17.98
C GLU A 9 -9.98 -0.28 -17.60
N ILE A 10 -9.46 0.89 -17.27
CA ILE A 10 -8.09 1.07 -16.76
C ILE A 10 -7.86 0.25 -15.49
N ILE A 11 -8.80 0.31 -14.53
CA ILE A 11 -8.70 -0.47 -13.28
C ILE A 11 -8.69 -1.98 -13.56
N ASN A 12 -9.53 -2.45 -14.48
CA ASN A 12 -9.62 -3.87 -14.83
C ASN A 12 -8.34 -4.35 -15.50
N GLU A 13 -7.78 -3.58 -16.42
CA GLU A 13 -6.51 -3.90 -17.09
C GLU A 13 -5.36 -3.99 -16.07
N TRP A 14 -5.19 -2.95 -15.24
CA TRP A 14 -4.17 -2.94 -14.21
C TRP A 14 -4.38 -4.04 -13.16
N GLY A 15 -5.63 -4.33 -12.79
CA GLY A 15 -5.95 -5.42 -11.86
C GLY A 15 -5.51 -6.78 -12.41
N GLN A 16 -5.80 -7.08 -13.68
CA GLN A 16 -5.36 -8.31 -14.32
C GLN A 16 -3.83 -8.40 -14.41
N LYS A 17 -3.16 -7.31 -14.78
CA LYS A 17 -1.69 -7.24 -14.84
C LYS A 17 -1.06 -7.48 -13.47
N THR A 18 -1.60 -6.83 -12.44
CA THR A 18 -1.15 -6.92 -11.04
C THR A 18 -1.30 -8.34 -10.52
N LEU A 19 -2.46 -8.97 -10.72
CA LEU A 19 -2.69 -10.34 -10.30
C LEU A 19 -1.74 -11.33 -11.00
N LYS A 20 -1.55 -11.19 -12.33
CA LYS A 20 -0.61 -12.03 -13.07
C LYS A 20 0.82 -11.89 -12.54
N LYS A 21 1.25 -10.66 -12.22
CA LYS A 21 2.58 -10.38 -11.66
C LYS A 21 2.76 -11.04 -10.29
N ILE A 22 1.77 -10.91 -9.40
CA ILE A 22 1.79 -11.53 -8.07
C ILE A 22 1.83 -13.06 -8.14
N LEU A 23 1.04 -13.67 -9.04
CA LEU A 23 1.01 -15.12 -9.18
C LEU A 23 2.28 -15.70 -9.79
N ALA A 24 3.00 -14.93 -10.61
CA ALA A 24 4.27 -15.35 -11.19
C ALA A 24 5.41 -15.38 -10.16
N ASP A 25 5.38 -14.49 -9.17
CA ASP A 25 6.31 -14.47 -8.04
C ASP A 25 5.57 -14.07 -6.75
N PRO A 26 5.14 -15.02 -5.92
CA PRO A 26 4.35 -14.76 -4.73
C PRO A 26 5.20 -14.31 -3.51
N SER A 27 6.21 -13.46 -3.74
CA SER A 27 7.01 -12.82 -2.70
C SER A 27 6.35 -11.56 -2.12
N LEU A 28 6.71 -11.17 -0.90
CA LEU A 28 6.17 -9.96 -0.25
C LEU A 28 6.61 -8.70 -1.01
N GLU A 29 7.85 -8.68 -1.46
CA GLU A 29 8.47 -7.61 -2.24
C GLU A 29 7.72 -7.41 -3.56
N ASN A 30 7.48 -8.50 -4.31
CA ASN A 30 6.74 -8.41 -5.56
C ASN A 30 5.27 -8.04 -5.34
N PHE A 31 4.65 -8.54 -4.27
CA PHE A 31 3.29 -8.15 -3.91
C PHE A 31 3.18 -6.65 -3.68
N MET A 32 4.05 -6.07 -2.85
CA MET A 32 4.04 -4.65 -2.54
C MET A 32 4.37 -3.78 -3.77
N GLU A 33 5.36 -4.18 -4.57
CA GLU A 33 5.71 -3.48 -5.81
C GLU A 33 4.54 -3.51 -6.81
N ALA A 34 3.89 -4.66 -7.00
CA ALA A 34 2.73 -4.78 -7.87
C ALA A 34 1.56 -3.90 -7.39
N CYS A 35 1.32 -3.80 -6.08
CA CYS A 35 0.32 -2.90 -5.51
C CYS A 35 0.67 -1.41 -5.75
N LYS A 36 1.95 -1.03 -5.63
CA LYS A 36 2.41 0.33 -5.94
C LYS A 36 2.20 0.66 -7.41
N GLU A 37 2.63 -0.22 -8.32
CA GLU A 37 2.41 -0.08 -9.76
C GLU A 37 0.93 0.05 -10.12
N PHE A 38 0.06 -0.74 -9.48
CA PHE A 38 -1.39 -0.63 -9.64
C PHE A 38 -1.89 0.76 -9.25
N ALA A 39 -1.52 1.25 -8.07
CA ALA A 39 -1.97 2.55 -7.58
C ALA A 39 -1.51 3.71 -8.48
N VAL A 40 -0.27 3.65 -8.97
CA VAL A 40 0.28 4.65 -9.91
C VAL A 40 -0.41 4.53 -11.28
N GLY A 41 -0.50 3.31 -11.81
CA GLY A 41 -1.03 3.03 -13.15
C GLY A 41 -2.51 3.34 -13.31
N THR A 42 -3.29 3.23 -12.25
CA THR A 42 -4.71 3.61 -12.21
C THR A 42 -4.94 5.12 -12.02
N GLY A 43 -3.87 5.89 -11.76
CA GLY A 43 -3.95 7.33 -11.54
C GLY A 43 -4.55 7.72 -10.19
N PHE A 44 -4.51 6.83 -9.19
CA PHE A 44 -5.08 7.08 -7.86
C PHE A 44 -4.12 7.90 -6.99
N VAL A 45 -2.81 7.71 -7.22
CA VAL A 45 -1.74 8.27 -6.39
C VAL A 45 -1.66 9.79 -6.52
N THR A 46 -1.88 10.49 -5.41
CA THR A 46 -1.57 11.91 -5.28
C THR A 46 -0.08 12.12 -5.01
N ARG A 47 0.42 13.35 -5.19
CA ARG A 47 1.80 13.70 -4.83
C ARG A 47 2.12 13.46 -3.34
N ARG A 48 1.13 13.59 -2.45
CA ARG A 48 1.31 13.33 -1.01
C ARG A 48 1.47 11.84 -0.73
N VAL A 49 0.63 11.01 -1.36
CA VAL A 49 0.72 9.54 -1.31
C VAL A 49 2.08 9.08 -1.84
N GLN A 50 2.50 9.59 -3.00
CA GLN A 50 3.79 9.23 -3.58
C GLN A 50 4.97 9.54 -2.64
N LYS A 51 4.97 10.72 -2.01
CA LYS A 51 6.02 11.08 -1.03
C LYS A 51 6.04 10.15 0.18
N LEU A 52 4.88 9.72 0.68
CA LEU A 52 4.81 8.78 1.81
C LEU A 52 5.36 7.41 1.41
N ILE A 53 5.01 6.91 0.22
CA ILE A 53 5.55 5.65 -0.32
C ILE A 53 7.09 5.70 -0.38
N GLU A 54 7.64 6.75 -1.00
CA GLU A 54 9.10 6.92 -1.12
C GLU A 54 9.80 7.04 0.24
N LEU A 55 9.16 7.69 1.23
CA LEU A 55 9.72 7.82 2.58
C LEU A 55 9.76 6.47 3.31
N ALA A 56 8.71 5.66 3.19
CA ALA A 56 8.69 4.32 3.79
C ALA A 56 9.77 3.42 3.17
N GLU A 57 9.89 3.39 1.84
CA GLU A 57 10.89 2.58 1.15
C GLU A 57 12.31 2.99 1.54
N LYS A 58 12.60 4.31 1.60
CA LYS A 58 13.90 4.82 2.06
C LYS A 58 14.19 4.51 3.53
N ALA A 59 13.16 4.33 4.35
CA ALA A 59 13.30 4.00 5.77
C ALA A 59 13.40 2.49 6.03
N GLY A 60 13.37 1.65 4.98
CA GLY A 60 13.59 0.20 5.08
C GLY A 60 12.31 -0.64 5.07
N ALA A 61 11.18 -0.09 4.64
CA ALA A 61 10.00 -0.92 4.40
C ALA A 61 10.27 -1.97 3.30
N ILE A 62 9.68 -3.16 3.44
CA ILE A 62 9.63 -4.20 2.40
C ILE A 62 8.95 -3.62 1.14
N GLY A 63 7.94 -2.79 1.36
CA GLY A 63 7.35 -1.93 0.33
C GLY A 63 6.22 -1.09 0.90
N ALA A 64 5.72 -0.16 0.10
CA ALA A 64 4.59 0.69 0.46
C ALA A 64 3.68 0.96 -0.74
N ALA A 65 2.38 1.04 -0.50
CA ALA A 65 1.39 1.31 -1.53
C ALA A 65 0.24 2.14 -0.98
N GLN A 66 -0.51 2.77 -1.87
CA GLN A 66 -1.75 3.42 -1.49
C GLN A 66 -2.76 2.37 -1.02
N ASN A 67 -3.57 2.70 -0.02
CA ASN A 67 -4.79 1.95 0.24
C ASN A 67 -5.70 2.04 -0.99
N MET A 68 -6.36 0.92 -1.32
CA MET A 68 -7.12 0.74 -2.57
C MET A 68 -7.94 1.97 -2.98
N LEU A 69 -8.64 2.60 -2.02
CA LEU A 69 -9.34 3.86 -2.21
C LEU A 69 -9.05 4.82 -1.05
N GLY A 70 -8.91 6.11 -1.37
CA GLY A 70 -8.65 7.18 -0.41
C GLY A 70 -7.20 7.64 -0.37
N GLU A 71 -6.95 8.73 0.35
CA GLU A 71 -5.61 9.31 0.51
C GLU A 71 -4.91 8.74 1.75
N ALA A 72 -4.53 7.47 1.68
CA ALA A 72 -3.81 6.75 2.73
C ALA A 72 -2.77 5.79 2.13
N VAL A 73 -1.71 5.52 2.88
CA VAL A 73 -0.63 4.58 2.51
C VAL A 73 -0.52 3.53 3.60
N HIS A 74 -0.26 2.29 3.19
CA HIS A 74 0.24 1.25 4.08
C HIS A 74 1.66 0.89 3.66
N ALA A 75 2.51 0.61 4.66
CA ALA A 75 3.85 0.09 4.47
C ALA A 75 3.95 -1.27 5.15
N LEU A 76 4.53 -2.25 4.47
CA LEU A 76 4.88 -3.53 5.05
C LEU A 76 6.32 -3.45 5.56
N VAL A 77 6.52 -3.78 6.82
CA VAL A 77 7.79 -3.60 7.52
C VAL A 77 8.09 -4.81 8.37
N THR A 78 9.37 -5.01 8.67
CA THR A 78 9.86 -5.95 9.68
C THR A 78 9.93 -5.26 11.04
N VAL A 79 9.93 -6.02 12.14
CA VAL A 79 9.89 -5.45 13.52
C VAL A 79 11.05 -4.48 13.78
N ASP A 80 12.22 -4.75 13.23
CA ASP A 80 13.42 -3.92 13.34
C ASP A 80 13.37 -2.62 12.53
N THR A 81 12.50 -2.51 11.53
CA THR A 81 12.33 -1.32 10.68
C THR A 81 11.08 -0.49 11.01
N VAL A 82 10.20 -0.98 11.88
CA VAL A 82 8.96 -0.28 12.31
C VAL A 82 9.24 1.14 12.77
N GLU A 83 10.19 1.34 13.69
CA GLU A 83 10.48 2.67 14.27
C GLU A 83 11.00 3.65 13.22
N ALA A 84 11.89 3.19 12.33
CA ALA A 84 12.45 4.02 11.26
C ALA A 84 11.35 4.51 10.30
N VAL A 85 10.41 3.63 9.93
CA VAL A 85 9.29 3.97 9.05
C VAL A 85 8.27 4.87 9.76
N HIS A 86 7.99 4.61 11.04
CA HIS A 86 7.13 5.45 11.87
C HIS A 86 7.65 6.90 11.93
N GLU A 87 8.93 7.07 12.25
CA GLU A 87 9.58 8.39 12.29
C GLU A 87 9.68 9.03 10.90
N ALA A 88 9.78 8.24 9.83
CA ALA A 88 9.69 8.77 8.47
C ALA A 88 8.30 9.35 8.15
N PHE A 89 7.23 8.69 8.58
CA PHE A 89 5.86 9.18 8.40
C PHE A 89 5.55 10.42 9.23
N LYS A 90 6.07 10.52 10.45
CA LYS A 90 5.90 11.71 11.33
C LYS A 90 6.43 13.01 10.71
N LYS A 91 7.31 12.93 9.72
CA LYS A 91 7.79 14.11 8.94
C LYS A 91 6.69 14.74 8.10
N LEU A 92 5.64 14.00 7.74
CA LEU A 92 4.56 14.45 6.85
C LEU A 92 3.14 14.32 7.43
N LEU A 93 2.97 13.53 8.50
CA LEU A 93 1.69 13.26 9.13
C LEU A 93 1.78 13.51 10.64
N PRO A 94 0.70 14.01 11.27
CA PRO A 94 0.62 14.01 12.72
C PRO A 94 0.53 12.56 13.24
N GLU A 95 1.04 12.32 14.45
CA GLU A 95 1.23 10.98 15.00
C GLU A 95 -0.10 10.22 15.14
N GLU A 96 -1.17 10.92 15.50
CA GLU A 96 -2.52 10.33 15.64
C GLU A 96 -3.12 9.81 14.32
N LYS A 97 -2.48 10.09 13.17
CA LYS A 97 -2.86 9.60 11.84
C LYS A 97 -2.01 8.42 11.39
N ILE A 98 -1.08 7.94 12.22
CA ILE A 98 -0.21 6.81 11.93
C ILE A 98 -0.63 5.63 12.82
N ILE A 99 -0.92 4.49 12.20
CA ILE A 99 -1.35 3.29 12.90
C ILE A 99 -0.33 2.19 12.63
N ILE A 100 0.20 1.60 13.70
CA ILE A 100 1.05 0.42 13.63
C ILE A 100 0.18 -0.78 14.06
N ALA A 101 0.11 -1.79 13.22
CA ALA A 101 -0.67 -2.99 13.49
C ALA A 101 0.05 -4.23 12.97
N ASN A 102 -0.17 -5.36 13.65
CA ASN A 102 0.28 -6.67 13.20
C ASN A 102 -0.68 -7.25 12.16
N ILE A 103 -0.17 -8.13 11.30
CA ILE A 103 -1.00 -8.90 10.37
C ILE A 103 -1.85 -9.90 11.16
N ALA A 104 -3.17 -9.77 11.07
CA ALA A 104 -4.08 -10.77 11.62
C ALA A 104 -4.10 -12.01 10.73
N LEU A 105 -3.56 -13.13 11.24
CA LEU A 105 -3.57 -14.42 10.53
C LEU A 105 -4.85 -15.23 10.74
N GLN A 106 -5.77 -14.71 11.57
CA GLN A 106 -7.05 -15.33 11.88
C GLN A 106 -8.18 -14.44 11.38
N GLY A 107 -9.23 -15.06 10.84
CA GLY A 107 -10.45 -14.37 10.44
C GLY A 107 -11.27 -13.87 11.64
N ALA A 108 -12.42 -13.28 11.33
CA ALA A 108 -13.37 -12.82 12.35
C ALA A 108 -13.80 -13.99 13.26
N ARG A 109 -13.93 -13.71 14.56
CA ARG A 109 -14.36 -14.66 15.59
C ARG A 109 -15.58 -14.09 16.30
N MET A 110 -16.55 -14.96 16.62
CA MET A 110 -17.60 -14.59 17.56
C MET A 110 -16.99 -14.49 18.97
N ILE A 111 -17.35 -13.44 19.70
CA ILE A 111 -16.97 -13.27 21.10
C ILE A 111 -18.24 -13.54 21.91
N GLU A 112 -18.16 -14.50 22.82
CA GLU A 112 -19.22 -14.82 23.80
C GLU A 112 -19.19 -13.85 24.98
#